data_AF-A0A8S2ZT94-F1
#
_entry.id   AF-A0A8S2ZT94-F1
#
_cell.length_a   1.000
_cell.length_b   1.000
_cell.length_c   1.000
_cell.angle_alpha   90.00
_cell.angle_beta   90.00
_cell.angle_gamma   90.00
#
_symmetry.space_group_name_H-M   'P 1'
#
loop_
_entity.id
_entity.type
_entity.pdbx_description
1 polymer ?
#
loop_
_entity_poly.entity_id
_entity_poly.type
_entity_poly.pdbx_seq_one_letter_code
_entity_poly.pdbx_strand_id
1 'polypeptide(L)' 'DDQSFPYDSITYPELSGKGAFDRNHIYSQADIAELLEFARQRGIRVFIEFDSPAHSRSWGRAYD' A
#
# COMPACT_ATOMS: atom_id res chain seq x y z
N ASP A 1 8.39 -0.54 -3.73
CA ASP A 1 8.29 0.93 -3.65
C ASP A 1 8.38 1.55 -5.03
N ASP A 2 9.54 1.56 -5.68
CA ASP A 2 9.67 2.14 -7.03
C ASP A 2 8.86 1.39 -8.11
N GLN A 3 8.71 0.09 -7.94
CA GLN A 3 8.26 -0.85 -8.97
C GLN A 3 6.75 -1.10 -8.89
N SER A 4 6.17 -0.97 -7.70
CA SER A 4 4.74 -1.13 -7.46
C SER A 4 4.27 -0.33 -6.25
N PHE A 5 3.03 0.14 -6.32
CA PHE A 5 2.27 0.73 -5.23
C PHE A 5 1.05 -0.16 -4.91
N PRO A 6 1.15 -1.10 -3.96
CA PRO A 6 0.08 -2.07 -3.71
C PRO A 6 -0.92 -1.63 -2.64
N TYR A 7 -0.65 -0.56 -1.88
CA TYR A 7 -1.54 -0.11 -0.80
C TYR A 7 -2.80 0.55 -1.37
N ASP A 8 -3.98 0.07 -0.99
CA ASP A 8 -5.24 0.66 -1.42
C ASP A 8 -5.59 1.91 -0.61
N SER A 9 -5.28 3.09 -1.13
CA SER A 9 -5.63 4.35 -0.46
C SER A 9 -7.09 4.74 -0.72
N ILE A 10 -7.87 4.91 0.35
CA ILE A 10 -9.26 5.41 0.25
C ILE A 10 -9.28 6.83 -0.36
N THR A 11 -8.33 7.68 0.05
CA THR A 11 -8.27 9.07 -0.40
C THR A 11 -7.68 9.20 -1.80
N TYR A 12 -6.75 8.30 -2.16
CA TYR A 12 -6.04 8.33 -3.44
C TYR A 12 -6.09 6.97 -4.17
N PRO A 13 -7.27 6.51 -4.64
CA PRO A 13 -7.42 5.16 -5.20
C PRO A 13 -6.56 4.89 -6.45
N GLU A 14 -6.20 5.95 -7.18
CA GLU A 14 -5.38 5.85 -8.40
C GLU A 14 -3.96 5.36 -8.12
N LEU A 15 -3.44 5.52 -6.89
CA LEU A 15 -2.11 5.04 -6.51
C LEU A 15 -1.98 3.53 -6.68
N SER A 16 -2.92 2.75 -6.11
CA SER A 16 -2.97 1.30 -6.33
C SER A 16 -3.53 0.96 -7.72
N GLY A 17 -4.54 1.69 -8.18
CA GLY A 17 -5.20 1.44 -9.47
C GLY A 17 -4.27 1.47 -10.69
N LYS A 18 -3.23 2.31 -10.66
CA LYS A 18 -2.24 2.45 -11.75
C LYS A 18 -0.82 2.07 -11.34
N GLY A 19 -0.52 2.08 -10.04
CA GLY A 19 0.81 1.80 -9.50
C GLY A 19 1.03 0.35 -9.11
N ALA A 20 -0.01 -0.46 -8.87
CA ALA A 20 0.15 -1.88 -8.54
C ALA A 20 0.60 -2.71 -9.76
N PHE A 21 1.18 -3.89 -9.52
CA PHE A 21 1.55 -4.81 -10.61
C PHE A 21 0.30 -5.31 -11.37
N ASP A 22 -0.72 -5.71 -10.61
CA ASP A 22 -2.06 -5.98 -11.13
C ASP A 22 -3.09 -5.89 -9.99
N ARG A 23 -4.37 -6.14 -10.30
CA ARG A 23 -5.49 -6.05 -9.35
C ARG A 23 -5.48 -7.08 -8.22
N ASN A 24 -4.80 -8.21 -8.40
CA ASN A 24 -4.64 -9.24 -7.38
C ASN A 24 -3.47 -8.93 -6.44
N HIS A 25 -2.63 -7.93 -6.78
CA HIS A 25 -1.50 -7.47 -5.97
C HIS A 25 -1.81 -6.13 -5.31
N ILE A 26 -3.00 -6.01 -4.72
CA ILE A 26 -3.46 -4.85 -3.96
C ILE A 26 -3.78 -5.31 -2.54
N TYR A 27 -3.30 -4.57 -1.54
CA TYR A 27 -3.69 -4.72 -0.15
C TYR A 27 -4.87 -3.81 0.14
N SER A 28 -6.06 -4.41 0.21
CA SER A 28 -7.30 -3.71 0.52
C SER A 28 -7.34 -3.26 1.98
N GLN A 29 -8.29 -2.40 2.31
CA GLN A 29 -8.55 -1.99 3.70
C GLN A 29 -8.88 -3.18 4.61
N ALA A 30 -9.54 -4.20 4.08
CA ALA A 30 -9.85 -5.42 4.82
C ALA A 30 -8.57 -6.22 5.13
N ASP A 31 -7.67 -6.38 4.16
CA ASP A 31 -6.40 -7.08 4.33
C ASP A 31 -5.52 -6.39 5.39
N ILE A 32 -5.46 -5.06 5.36
CA ILE A 32 -4.73 -4.28 6.36
C ILE A 32 -5.35 -4.43 7.74
N ALA A 33 -6.69 -4.40 7.87
CA ALA A 33 -7.36 -4.59 9.15
C ALA A 33 -7.13 -5.99 9.74
N GLU A 34 -7.17 -7.03 8.90
CA GLU A 34 -6.86 -8.40 9.30
C GLU A 34 -5.42 -8.54 9.78
N LEU A 35 -4.46 -7.97 9.04
CA LEU A 35 -3.05 -7.95 9.42
C LEU A 35 -2.83 -7.27 10.78
N LEU A 36 -3.46 -6.12 11.00
CA LEU A 36 -3.35 -5.37 12.25
C LEU A 36 -3.91 -6.16 13.43
N GLU A 37 -5.07 -6.80 13.27
CA GLU A 37 -5.66 -7.63 14.33
C GLU A 37 -4.80 -8.87 14.63
N PHE A 38 -4.29 -9.52 13.58
CA PHE A 38 -3.39 -10.66 13.72
C PHE A 38 -2.12 -10.31 14.51
N ALA A 39 -1.52 -9.15 14.22
CA ALA A 39 -0.35 -8.64 14.94
C ALA A 39 -0.69 -8.23 16.38
N ARG A 40 -1.84 -7.58 16.58
CA ARG A 40 -2.34 -7.15 17.90
C ARG A 40 -2.48 -8.34 18.85
N GLN A 41 -3.07 -9.44 18.39
CA GLN A 41 -3.22 -10.67 19.18
C GLN A 41 -1.88 -11.28 19.63
N ARG A 42 -0.78 -10.89 18.99
CA ARG A 42 0.58 -11.38 19.26
C ARG A 42 1.45 -10.35 19.98
N GLY A 43 0.90 -9.19 20.35
CA GLY A 43 1.66 -8.10 20.95
C GLY A 43 2.70 -7.48 20.00
N ILE A 44 2.51 -7.64 18.69
CA ILE A 44 3.40 -7.09 17.65
C ILE A 44 2.86 -5.75 17.20
N ARG A 45 3.73 -4.74 17.12
CA ARG A 45 3.41 -3.43 16.56
C ARG A 45 3.68 -3.45 15.06
N VAL A 46 2.73 -2.94 14.28
CA VAL A 46 2.89 -2.73 12.83
C VAL A 46 3.19 -1.26 12.60
N PHE A 47 4.28 -0.99 11.88
CA PHE A 47 4.63 0.34 11.40
C PHE A 47 4.61 0.31 9.88
N ILE A 48 3.98 1.31 9.28
CA ILE A 48 3.90 1.45 7.83
C ILE A 48 4.93 2.47 7.40
N GLU A 49 5.70 2.12 6.39
CA GLU A 49 6.65 3.02 5.73
C GLU A 49 6.05 3.49 4.40
N PHE A 50 6.15 4.79 4.19
CA PHE A 50 5.81 5.48 2.95
C PHE A 50 7.00 6.38 2.64
N ASP A 51 7.98 5.84 1.90
CA ASP A 51 9.24 6.53 1.63
C ASP A 51 9.07 7.62 0.57
N SER A 52 9.67 8.79 0.81
CA SER A 52 9.66 9.93 -0.09
C SER A 52 10.84 10.87 0.18
N PRO A 53 11.36 11.60 -0.83
CA PRO A 53 10.97 11.59 -2.25
C PRO A 53 11.67 10.52 -3.09
N ALA A 54 12.62 9.77 -2.50
CA ALA A 54 13.25 8.63 -3.14
C ALA A 54 12.26 7.46 -3.20
N HIS A 55 12.57 6.48 -4.06
CA HIS A 55 11.82 5.24 -4.19
C HIS A 55 10.34 5.34 -4.61
N SER A 56 9.87 6.53 -4.99
CA SER A 56 8.46 6.79 -5.26
C SER A 56 8.04 6.67 -6.75
N ARG A 57 8.80 5.98 -7.62
CA ARG A 57 8.47 5.92 -9.06
C ARG A 57 7.09 5.33 -9.37
N SER A 58 6.62 4.35 -8.59
CA SER A 58 5.30 3.75 -8.80
C SER A 58 4.15 4.70 -8.45
N TRP A 59 4.41 5.68 -7.58
CA TRP A 59 3.44 6.67 -7.12
C TRP A 59 3.12 7.67 -8.23
N GLY A 60 4.13 8.05 -9.01
CA GLY A 60 3.99 8.97 -10.15
C GLY A 60 3.01 8.46 -11.22
N ARG A 61 2.94 7.14 -11.42
CA ARG A 61 2.02 6.51 -12.39
C ARG A 61 0.55 6.85 -12.17
N ALA A 62 0.17 7.26 -10.97
CA ALA A 62 -1.20 7.66 -10.67
C ALA A 62 -1.60 8.98 -11.35
N TYR A 63 -0.63 9.88 -11.56
CA TYR A 63 -0.85 11.28 -11.91
C TYR A 63 -0.03 11.77 -13.12
N ASP A 64 0.66 10.86 -13.81
CA ASP A 64 1.24 11.08 -15.14
C ASP A 64 0.17 11.17 -16.25
#